data_AF-A0A915YH28-F1
#
_entry.id   AF-A0A915YH28-F1
#
_cell.length_a   1.000
_cell.length_b   1.000
_cell.length_c   1.000
_cell.angle_alpha   90.00
_cell.angle_beta   90.00
_cell.angle_gamma   90.00
#
_symmetry.space_group_name_H-M   'P 1'
#
loop_
_entity.id
_entity.type
_entity.pdbx_description
1 polymer ?
#
loop_
_entity_poly.entity_id
_entity_poly.type
_entity_poly.pdbx_seq_one_letter_code
_entity_poly.pdbx_strand_id
1 'polypeptide(L)'
;MKKDQLKMQQLFCQFLDELAVSVYRNLHKQIGITKKMLTHIRNAPNNATYELTLKFAKALEMDAAELIDNYGLGISKITVEEYKGLK
;
A
#
# COMPACT_ATOMS: atom_id res chain seq x y z
N MET A 1 3.71 -11.63 -16.22
CA MET A 1 3.90 -10.34 -15.52
C MET A 1 2.58 -9.61 -15.19
N LYS A 2 1.62 -9.42 -16.12
CA LYS A 2 0.37 -8.70 -15.81
C LYS A 2 -0.62 -9.43 -14.86
N LYS A 3 -0.63 -10.77 -14.85
CA LYS A 3 -1.56 -11.57 -14.02
C LYS A 3 -1.25 -11.46 -12.52
N ASP A 4 0.02 -11.53 -12.14
CA ASP A 4 0.45 -11.51 -10.74
C ASP A 4 0.24 -10.14 -10.10
N GLN A 5 0.51 -9.06 -10.84
CA GLN A 5 0.24 -7.69 -10.38
C GLN A 5 -1.25 -7.43 -10.15
N LEU A 6 -2.11 -7.92 -11.06
CA LEU A 6 -3.56 -7.80 -10.90
C LEU A 6 -4.06 -8.57 -9.67
N LYS A 7 -3.48 -9.75 -9.40
CA LYS A 7 -3.79 -10.56 -8.21
C LYS A 7 -3.37 -9.85 -6.93
N MET A 8 -2.15 -9.30 -6.87
CA MET A 8 -1.67 -8.54 -5.71
C MET A 8 -2.50 -7.28 -5.44
N GLN A 9 -2.90 -6.58 -6.49
CA GLN A 9 -3.81 -5.45 -6.37
C GLN A 9 -5.16 -5.84 -5.76
N GLN A 10 -5.73 -6.97 -6.20
CA GLN A 10 -6.98 -7.49 -5.61
C GLN A 10 -6.79 -7.85 -4.14
N LEU A 11 -5.66 -8.46 -3.76
CA LEU A 11 -5.34 -8.76 -2.38
C LEU A 11 -5.22 -7.50 -1.52
N PHE A 12 -4.60 -6.43 -2.03
CA PHE A 12 -4.53 -5.16 -1.30
C PHE A 12 -5.91 -4.53 -1.07
N CYS A 13 -6.77 -4.56 -2.10
CA CYS A 13 -8.16 -4.11 -1.96
C CYS A 13 -8.91 -4.92 -0.90
N GLN A 14 -8.80 -6.25 -0.94
CA GLN A 14 -9.45 -7.15 0.01
C GLN A 14 -8.97 -6.88 1.43
N PHE A 15 -7.66 -6.77 1.63
CA PHE A 15 -7.07 -6.42 2.91
C PHE A 15 -7.63 -5.10 3.47
N LEU A 16 -7.72 -4.05 2.64
CA LEU A 16 -8.31 -2.78 3.06
C LEU A 16 -9.81 -2.88 3.38
N ASP A 17 -10.54 -3.76 2.70
CA ASP A 17 -11.97 -4.00 2.94
C ASP A 17 -12.21 -4.85 4.22
N GLU A 18 -11.23 -5.65 4.65
CA GLU A 18 -11.25 -6.41 5.90
C GLU A 18 -10.94 -5.54 7.13
N LEU A 19 -10.34 -4.36 6.94
CA LEU A 19 -10.14 -3.41 8.03
C LEU A 19 -11.47 -2.97 8.62
N ALA A 20 -11.48 -2.76 9.94
CA ALA A 20 -12.61 -2.13 10.60
C ALA A 20 -12.95 -0.79 9.92
N VAL A 21 -14.25 -0.54 9.69
CA VAL A 21 -14.73 0.65 8.95
C VAL A 21 -14.16 1.96 9.50
N SER A 22 -13.97 2.04 10.82
CA SER A 22 -13.35 3.18 11.49
C SER A 22 -11.88 3.37 11.11
N VAL A 23 -11.11 2.29 11.01
CA VAL A 23 -9.69 2.28 10.61
C VAL A 23 -9.58 2.75 9.16
N TYR A 24 -10.31 2.12 8.24
CA TYR A 24 -10.28 2.51 6.82
C TYR A 24 -10.68 3.97 6.60
N ARG A 25 -11.74 4.43 7.29
CA ARG A 25 -12.20 5.83 7.19
C ARG A 25 -11.17 6.83 7.71
N ASN A 26 -10.34 6.46 8.68
CA ASN A 26 -9.32 7.34 9.25
C ASN A 26 -7.94 7.17 8.62
N LEU A 27 -7.71 6.12 7.85
CA LEU A 27 -6.43 5.79 7.22
C LEU A 27 -5.85 6.95 6.41
N HIS A 28 -6.68 7.62 5.61
CA HIS A 28 -6.23 8.80 4.84
C HIS A 28 -5.70 9.92 5.74
N LYS A 29 -6.25 10.11 6.94
CA LYS A 29 -5.78 11.11 7.91
C LYS A 29 -4.48 10.69 8.58
N GLN A 30 -4.35 9.41 8.95
CA GLN A 30 -3.12 8.88 9.55
C GLN A 30 -1.92 8.98 8.60
N ILE A 31 -2.17 8.75 7.31
CA ILE A 31 -1.16 8.84 6.24
C ILE A 31 -0.94 10.30 5.80
N GLY A 32 -1.88 11.21 6.06
CA GLY A 32 -1.80 12.60 5.63
C GLY A 32 -2.09 12.79 4.13
N ILE A 33 -3.01 12.01 3.58
CA ILE A 33 -3.47 12.10 2.18
C ILE A 33 -4.96 12.39 2.08
N THR A 34 -5.41 12.81 0.89
CA THR A 34 -6.84 12.97 0.63
C THR A 34 -7.54 11.62 0.49
N LYS A 35 -8.85 11.57 0.75
CA LYS A 35 -9.68 10.38 0.47
C LYS A 35 -9.58 9.94 -1.00
N LYS A 36 -9.53 10.91 -1.93
CA LYS A 36 -9.37 10.64 -3.37
C LYS A 36 -8.05 9.92 -3.66
N MET A 37 -6.97 10.34 -3.01
CA MET A 37 -5.67 9.68 -3.14
C MET A 37 -5.70 8.26 -2.56
N LEU A 38 -6.35 8.07 -1.40
CA LEU A 38 -6.53 6.73 -0.82
C LEU A 38 -7.28 5.80 -1.78
N THR A 39 -8.38 6.27 -2.39
CA THR A 39 -9.11 5.50 -3.42
C THR A 39 -8.23 5.18 -4.63
N HIS A 40 -7.40 6.13 -5.06
CA HIS A 40 -6.48 5.91 -6.18
C HIS A 40 -5.43 4.84 -5.86
N ILE A 41 -4.85 4.88 -4.66
CA ILE A 41 -3.87 3.88 -4.20
C ILE A 41 -4.53 2.52 -4.04
N ARG A 42 -5.74 2.44 -3.48
CA ARG A 42 -6.52 1.19 -3.44
C ARG A 42 -6.66 0.58 -4.84
N ASN A 43 -6.97 1.41 -5.85
CA ASN A 43 -7.15 0.97 -7.23
C ASN A 43 -5.85 0.84 -8.04
N ALA A 44 -4.70 1.21 -7.50
CA ALA A 44 -3.40 1.15 -8.17
C ALA A 44 -2.25 1.14 -7.14
N PRO A 45 -2.17 0.11 -6.27
CA PRO A 45 -1.23 0.11 -5.15
C PRO A 45 0.22 0.10 -5.62
N ASN A 46 0.49 -0.53 -6.76
CA ASN A 46 1.80 -0.60 -7.40
C ASN A 46 2.41 0.77 -7.73
N ASN A 47 1.59 1.82 -7.89
CA ASN A 47 2.02 3.18 -8.22
C ASN A 47 2.29 4.06 -6.99
N ALA A 48 2.16 3.52 -5.78
CA ALA A 48 2.54 4.23 -4.56
C ALA A 48 4.04 4.55 -4.56
N THR A 49 4.42 5.68 -3.97
CA THR A 49 5.83 6.04 -3.78
C THR A 49 6.41 5.29 -2.58
N TYR A 50 7.74 5.28 -2.47
CA TYR A 50 8.43 4.77 -1.28
C TYR A 50 7.91 5.44 0.01
N GLU A 51 7.83 6.77 0.02
CA GLU A 51 7.31 7.54 1.16
C GLU A 51 5.88 7.15 1.55
N LEU A 52 4.99 6.97 0.56
CA LEU A 52 3.62 6.52 0.84
C LEU A 52 3.61 5.11 1.42
N THR A 53 4.43 4.22 0.90
CA THR A 53 4.54 2.83 1.38
C THR A 53 4.97 2.79 2.85
N LEU A 54 5.95 3.61 3.24
CA LEU A 54 6.34 3.78 4.64
C LEU A 54 5.22 4.34 5.53
N LYS A 55 4.44 5.31 5.03
CA LYS A 55 3.32 5.87 5.78
C LYS A 55 2.18 4.86 5.94
N PHE A 56 1.90 4.05 4.92
CA PHE A 56 0.94 2.95 5.00
C PHE A 56 1.41 1.90 6.01
N ALA A 57 2.68 1.48 5.94
CA ALA A 57 3.30 0.56 6.90
C ALA A 57 3.09 1.03 8.34
N LYS A 58 3.42 2.30 8.61
CA LYS A 58 3.23 2.91 9.94
C LYS A 58 1.76 2.99 10.35
N ALA A 59 0.86 3.37 9.45
CA ALA A 59 -0.56 3.55 9.77
C ALA A 59 -1.31 2.22 9.98
N LEU A 60 -0.85 1.16 9.32
CA LEU A 60 -1.40 -0.20 9.42
C LEU A 60 -0.66 -1.06 10.44
N GLU A 61 0.40 -0.53 11.05
CA GLU A 61 1.29 -1.26 11.96
C GLU A 61 1.85 -2.56 11.33
N MET A 62 2.25 -2.46 10.06
CA MET A 62 2.80 -3.54 9.24
C MET A 62 4.18 -3.19 8.69
N ASP A 63 4.96 -4.20 8.32
CA ASP A 63 6.24 -3.98 7.65
C ASP A 63 6.03 -3.49 6.21
N ALA A 64 6.82 -2.49 5.82
CA ALA A 64 6.77 -1.95 4.46
C ALA A 64 7.18 -2.99 3.42
N ALA A 65 8.14 -3.87 3.74
CA ALA A 65 8.52 -4.99 2.89
C ALA A 65 7.34 -5.96 2.70
N GLU A 66 6.57 -6.23 3.75
CA GLU A 66 5.38 -7.07 3.67
C GLU A 66 4.30 -6.45 2.76
N LEU A 67 4.08 -5.13 2.87
CA LEU A 67 3.18 -4.39 1.99
C LEU A 67 3.58 -4.49 0.51
N ILE A 68 4.87 -4.53 0.22
CA ILE A 68 5.39 -4.67 -1.13
C ILE A 68 5.24 -6.13 -1.62
N ASP A 69 5.69 -7.09 -0.81
CA ASP A 69 5.80 -8.49 -1.22
C ASP A 69 4.43 -9.18 -1.33
N ASN A 70 3.52 -8.90 -0.40
CA ASN A 70 2.21 -9.57 -0.34
C ASN A 70 1.14 -8.82 -1.14
N TYR A 71 1.24 -7.49 -1.20
CA TYR A 71 0.18 -6.62 -1.73
C TYR A 71 0.62 -5.75 -2.91
N GLY A 72 1.89 -5.81 -3.30
CA GLY A 72 2.42 -5.07 -4.44
C GLY A 72 2.42 -3.56 -4.25
N LEU A 73 2.35 -3.05 -3.01
CA LEU A 73 2.32 -1.60 -2.74
C LEU A 73 3.65 -0.96 -3.17
N GLY A 74 3.62 -0.05 -4.14
CA GLY A 74 4.82 0.65 -4.62
C GLY A 74 5.78 -0.17 -5.47
N ILE A 75 5.46 -1.43 -5.82
CA ILE A 75 6.34 -2.35 -6.57
C ILE A 75 6.80 -1.79 -7.94
N SER A 76 6.09 -0.82 -8.52
CA SER A 76 6.45 -0.20 -9.79
C SER A 76 7.32 1.05 -9.65
N LYS A 77 7.45 1.62 -8.45
CA LYS A 77 8.17 2.89 -8.21
C LYS A 77 9.29 2.79 -7.20
N ILE A 78 9.26 1.81 -6.31
CA ILE A 78 10.31 1.56 -5.33
C ILE A 78 11.49 0.89 -6.04
N THR A 79 12.66 1.47 -5.91
CA THR A 79 13.90 0.93 -6.44
C THR A 79 14.41 -0.25 -5.60
N VAL A 80 15.31 -1.05 -6.18
CA VAL A 80 15.93 -2.18 -5.47
C VAL A 80 16.72 -1.70 -4.25
N GLU A 81 17.36 -0.53 -4.32
CA GLU A 81 18.11 0.04 -3.20
C GLU A 81 17.20 0.48 -2.06
N GLU A 82 16.11 1.17 -2.38
CA GLU A 82 15.08 1.55 -1.40
C GLU A 82 14.47 0.31 -0.73
N TYR A 83 14.15 -0.74 -1.50
CA TYR A 83 13.60 -1.97 -0.95
C TYR A 83 14.60 -2.70 -0.02
N LYS A 84 15.89 -2.70 -0.36
CA LYS A 84 16.93 -3.26 0.53
C LYS A 84 17.05 -2.51 1.85
N GLY A 85 16.76 -1.21 1.87
CA GLY A 85 16.75 -0.40 3.09
C GLY A 85 15.55 -0.65 4.02
N LEU A 86 14.58 -1.47 3.60
CA LEU A 86 13.41 -1.86 4.40
C LEU A 86 13.62 -3.15 5.21
N LYS A 87 14.75 -3.84 5.05
CA LYS A 87 15.09 -5.13 5.69
C LYS A 87 16.11 -4.98 6.80
#